data_AF-A0A5N7JXI3-F1
#
_entry.id   AF-A0A5N7JXI3-F1
#
_cell.length_a   1.000
_cell.length_b   1.000
_cell.length_c   1.000
_cell.angle_alpha   90.00
_cell.angle_beta   90.00
_cell.angle_gamma   90.00
#
_symmetry.space_group_name_H-M   'P 1'
#
loop_
_entity.id
_entity.type
_entity.pdbx_description
1 polymer ?
#
loop_
_entity_poly.entity_id
_entity_poly.type
_entity_poly.pdbx_seq_one_letter_code
_entity_poly.pdbx_strand_id
1 'polypeptide(L)'
;MVAIPVAVVLAGFAIWGKVESDSALTKQNAAKTWKTFEARLDHAFNKYKRHEGKGEFAQAINALKDYIALNRQRGSVSPQDEKMLGRMLDDLTFKGQAKGLALSREFKSTEERLSDDPYARADAHYEYIEKLKVALPEDDTFLRKEVEHYGRLNPQISLYD
;
A
#
# COMPACT_ATOMS: atom_id res chain seq x y z
N MET A 1 -52.49 43.35 46.02
CA MET A 1 -51.47 42.37 45.58
C MET A 1 -52.17 41.20 44.92
N VAL A 2 -52.08 41.05 43.59
CA VAL A 2 -52.32 39.81 42.82
C VAL A 2 -51.53 40.00 41.51
N ALA A 3 -50.26 39.58 41.47
CA ALA A 3 -49.78 38.30 40.93
C ALA A 3 -49.94 38.17 39.40
N ILE A 4 -48.89 38.57 38.68
CA ILE A 4 -48.66 38.28 37.25
C ILE A 4 -48.16 36.83 37.15
N PRO A 5 -48.79 35.94 36.38
CA PRO A 5 -48.18 34.64 36.07
C PRO A 5 -47.16 34.82 34.95
N VAL A 6 -45.88 34.80 35.32
CA VAL A 6 -44.76 34.72 34.38
C VAL A 6 -44.68 33.27 33.88
N ALA A 7 -45.23 33.03 32.70
CA ALA A 7 -45.03 31.80 31.95
C ALA A 7 -43.64 31.81 31.30
N VAL A 8 -42.63 31.28 31.99
CA VAL A 8 -41.26 31.20 31.46
C VAL A 8 -40.67 29.81 31.76
N VAL A 9 -40.29 29.15 30.65
CA VAL A 9 -39.41 27.99 30.48
C VAL A 9 -39.95 26.58 30.73
N LEU A 10 -40.67 26.01 29.76
CA LEU A 10 -40.66 24.57 29.48
C LEU A 10 -39.86 24.19 28.21
N ALA A 11 -39.23 25.16 27.55
CA ALA A 11 -38.49 24.92 26.31
C ALA A 11 -37.02 24.47 26.52
N GLY A 12 -36.47 24.60 27.73
CA GLY A 12 -35.05 24.30 28.00
C GLY A 12 -34.71 22.82 28.14
N PHE A 13 -35.64 21.97 28.59
CA PHE A 13 -35.37 20.56 28.89
C PHE A 13 -35.42 19.64 27.66
N ALA A 14 -36.14 20.02 26.61
CA ALA A 14 -36.23 19.21 25.38
C ALA A 14 -34.96 19.29 24.51
N ILE A 15 -34.15 20.34 24.67
CA ILE A 15 -32.94 20.55 23.86
C ILE A 15 -31.75 19.77 24.44
N TRP A 16 -31.66 19.64 25.77
CA TRP A 16 -30.55 18.93 26.43
C TRP A 16 -30.55 17.42 26.14
N GLY A 17 -31.72 16.77 26.18
CA GLY A 17 -31.84 15.33 25.90
C GLY A 17 -31.53 14.95 24.45
N LYS A 18 -31.74 15.86 23.49
CA LYS A 18 -31.44 15.60 22.07
C LYS A 18 -29.95 15.74 21.77
N VAL A 19 -29.29 16.73 22.36
CA VAL A 19 -27.84 16.98 22.21
C VAL A 19 -27.00 15.89 22.87
N GLU A 20 -27.39 15.39 24.06
CA GLU A 20 -26.68 14.26 24.67
C GLU A 20 -26.85 12.97 23.86
N SER A 21 -28.04 12.71 23.31
CA SER A 21 -28.27 11.52 22.47
C SER A 21 -27.48 11.60 21.15
N ASP A 22 -27.44 12.76 20.50
CA ASP A 22 -26.66 12.96 19.27
C ASP A 22 -25.16 12.87 19.55
N SER A 23 -24.68 13.37 20.70
CA SER A 23 -23.27 13.25 21.11
C SER A 23 -22.88 11.81 21.46
N ALA A 24 -23.79 11.05 22.07
CA ALA A 24 -23.58 9.65 22.41
C ALA A 24 -23.63 8.77 21.15
N LEU A 25 -24.58 9.02 20.24
CA LEU A 25 -24.67 8.36 18.93
C LEU A 25 -23.48 8.69 18.03
N THR A 26 -23.00 9.94 18.00
CA THR A 26 -21.79 10.30 17.23
C THR A 26 -20.54 9.69 17.85
N LYS A 27 -20.38 9.68 19.18
CA LYS A 27 -19.27 8.97 19.84
C LYS A 27 -19.33 7.46 19.62
N GLN A 28 -20.51 6.86 19.65
CA GLN A 28 -20.69 5.41 19.46
C GLN A 28 -20.52 5.02 17.98
N ASN A 29 -20.95 5.85 17.04
CA ASN A 29 -20.68 5.69 15.61
C ASN A 29 -19.19 5.90 15.31
N ALA A 30 -18.55 6.92 15.86
CA ALA A 30 -17.11 7.14 15.76
C ALA A 30 -16.30 5.96 16.33
N ALA A 31 -16.74 5.37 17.45
CA ALA A 31 -16.12 4.18 18.02
C ALA A 31 -16.34 2.91 17.16
N LYS A 32 -17.49 2.80 16.46
CA LYS A 32 -17.76 1.70 15.51
C LYS A 32 -16.94 1.85 14.22
N THR A 33 -16.85 3.07 13.65
CA THR A 33 -15.93 3.33 12.52
C THR A 33 -14.48 3.11 12.94
N TRP A 34 -14.11 3.48 14.17
CA TRP A 34 -12.78 3.25 14.73
C TRP A 34 -12.39 1.77 14.81
N LYS A 35 -13.24 0.92 15.40
CA LYS A 35 -12.98 -0.53 15.47
C LYS A 35 -12.80 -1.17 14.08
N THR A 36 -13.50 -0.64 13.08
CA THR A 36 -13.38 -1.11 11.70
C THR A 36 -12.08 -0.60 11.05
N PHE A 37 -11.60 0.57 11.45
CA PHE A 37 -10.38 1.19 10.93
C PHE A 37 -9.11 0.55 11.51
N GLU A 38 -9.14 0.20 12.80
CA GLU A 38 -8.03 -0.47 13.50
C GLU A 38 -7.73 -1.85 12.87
N ALA A 39 -8.77 -2.65 12.62
CA ALA A 39 -8.61 -3.93 11.91
C ALA A 39 -8.03 -3.77 10.49
N ARG A 40 -8.36 -2.68 9.78
CA ARG A 40 -7.80 -2.39 8.44
C ARG A 40 -6.33 -2.00 8.50
N LEU A 41 -5.93 -1.21 9.50
CA LEU A 41 -4.54 -0.85 9.73
C LEU A 41 -3.70 -2.09 10.07
N ASP A 42 -4.20 -2.91 10.98
CA ASP A 42 -3.51 -4.12 11.43
C ASP A 42 -3.38 -5.15 10.29
N HIS A 43 -4.44 -5.31 9.49
CA HIS A 43 -4.42 -6.13 8.28
C HIS A 43 -3.40 -5.61 7.25
N ALA A 44 -3.35 -4.30 6.99
CA ALA A 44 -2.41 -3.70 6.04
C ALA A 44 -0.96 -3.87 6.51
N PHE A 45 -0.68 -3.66 7.80
CA PHE A 45 0.65 -3.84 8.36
C PHE A 45 1.10 -5.31 8.31
N ASN A 46 0.22 -6.24 8.70
CA ASN A 46 0.51 -7.68 8.62
C ASN A 46 0.71 -8.15 7.18
N LYS A 47 -0.05 -7.60 6.22
CA LYS A 47 0.13 -7.86 4.79
C LYS A 47 1.53 -7.41 4.33
N TYR A 48 1.94 -6.19 4.70
CA TYR A 48 3.30 -5.69 4.45
C TYR A 48 4.35 -6.64 5.03
N LYS A 49 4.26 -6.99 6.32
CA LYS A 49 5.25 -7.87 6.98
C LYS A 49 5.33 -9.24 6.35
N ARG A 50 4.21 -9.79 5.88
CA ARG A 50 4.17 -11.06 5.16
C ARG A 50 4.94 -11.00 3.84
N HIS A 51 4.71 -9.98 3.03
CA HIS A 51 5.40 -9.83 1.75
C HIS A 51 6.89 -9.52 1.94
N GLU A 52 7.23 -8.67 2.92
CA GLU A 52 8.62 -8.39 3.31
C GLU A 52 9.35 -9.67 3.71
N GLY A 53 8.75 -10.50 4.58
CA GLY A 53 9.35 -11.75 5.04
C GLY A 53 9.58 -12.81 3.93
N LYS A 54 8.82 -12.71 2.83
CA LYS A 54 9.01 -13.57 1.65
C LYS A 54 9.96 -12.97 0.60
N GLY A 55 10.41 -11.73 0.78
CA GLY A 55 11.18 -11.02 -0.24
C GLY A 55 10.39 -10.64 -1.49
N GLU A 56 9.05 -10.54 -1.38
CA GLU A 56 8.11 -10.05 -2.39
C GLU A 56 8.05 -8.51 -2.29
N PHE A 57 9.17 -7.84 -2.60
CA PHE A 57 9.35 -6.41 -2.31
C PHE A 57 8.36 -5.50 -3.02
N ALA A 58 7.95 -5.81 -4.26
CA ALA A 58 6.92 -5.06 -4.98
C ALA A 58 5.61 -5.00 -4.19
N GLN A 59 5.17 -6.17 -3.70
CA GLN A 59 3.93 -6.30 -2.91
C GLN A 59 4.09 -5.70 -1.51
N ALA A 60 5.27 -5.80 -0.91
CA ALA A 60 5.58 -5.19 0.38
C ALA A 60 5.54 -3.66 0.32
N ILE A 61 6.11 -3.06 -0.74
CA ILE A 61 6.09 -1.61 -0.99
C ILE A 61 4.65 -1.13 -1.18
N ASN A 62 3.84 -1.81 -1.99
CA ASN A 62 2.43 -1.45 -2.19
C ASN A 62 1.63 -1.57 -0.89
N ALA A 63 1.79 -2.65 -0.13
CA ALA A 63 1.11 -2.81 1.15
C ALA A 63 1.55 -1.75 2.19
N LEU A 64 2.81 -1.33 2.19
CA LEU A 64 3.28 -0.26 3.06
C LEU A 64 2.74 1.12 2.62
N LYS A 65 2.67 1.40 1.31
CA LYS A 65 2.02 2.61 0.78
C LYS A 65 0.54 2.68 1.23
N ASP A 66 -0.18 1.55 1.15
CA ASP A 66 -1.57 1.44 1.64
C ASP A 66 -1.66 1.70 3.14
N TYR A 67 -0.76 1.11 3.94
CA TYR A 67 -0.70 1.33 5.38
C TYR A 67 -0.43 2.82 5.73
N ILE A 68 0.47 3.48 4.98
CA ILE A 68 0.75 4.92 5.14
C ILE A 68 -0.49 5.75 4.80
N ALA A 69 -1.17 5.44 3.69
CA ALA A 69 -2.38 6.13 3.28
C ALA A 69 -3.50 6.01 4.33
N LEU A 70 -3.70 4.81 4.90
CA LEU A 70 -4.65 4.57 5.99
C LEU A 70 -4.28 5.37 7.24
N ASN A 71 -3.00 5.40 7.61
CA ASN A 71 -2.53 6.22 8.74
C ASN A 71 -2.80 7.70 8.51
N ARG A 72 -2.53 8.23 7.31
CA ARG A 72 -2.83 9.63 6.96
C ARG A 72 -4.33 9.94 7.02
N GLN A 73 -5.19 9.05 6.52
CA GLN A 73 -6.65 9.20 6.56
C GLN A 73 -7.20 9.27 7.99
N ARG A 74 -6.54 8.62 8.95
CA ARG A 74 -6.89 8.71 10.38
C ARG A 74 -6.68 10.13 10.94
N GLY A 75 -5.87 10.97 10.29
CA GLY A 75 -5.64 12.36 10.69
C GLY A 75 -4.85 12.52 12.00
N SER A 76 -4.14 11.48 12.45
CA SER A 76 -3.43 11.45 13.74
C SER A 76 -2.01 10.89 13.64
N VAL A 77 -1.35 10.99 12.48
CA VAL A 77 0.05 10.58 12.33
C VAL A 77 0.92 11.71 12.84
N SER A 78 1.77 11.44 13.82
CA SER A 78 2.75 12.44 14.24
C SER A 78 3.78 12.65 13.12
N PRO A 79 4.40 13.84 13.00
CA PRO A 79 5.46 14.06 12.03
C PRO A 79 6.65 13.08 12.19
N GLN A 80 6.85 12.55 13.39
CA GLN A 80 7.88 11.56 13.68
C GLN A 80 7.51 10.19 13.10
N ASP A 81 6.27 9.75 13.27
CA ASP A 81 5.78 8.51 12.69
C ASP A 81 5.77 8.57 11.17
N GLU A 82 5.38 9.71 10.58
CA GLU A 82 5.40 9.89 9.14
C GLU A 82 6.83 9.81 8.56
N LYS A 83 7.82 10.38 9.26
CA LYS A 83 9.24 10.22 8.89
C LYS A 83 9.71 8.78 9.00
N MET A 84 9.29 8.06 10.06
CA MET A 84 9.65 6.66 10.24
C MET A 84 9.07 5.79 9.10
N LEU A 85 7.81 6.01 8.75
CA LEU A 85 7.15 5.30 7.66
C LEU A 85 7.79 5.60 6.30
N GLY A 86 8.20 6.85 6.07
CA GLY A 86 8.99 7.22 4.89
C GLY A 86 10.31 6.44 4.81
N ARG A 87 11.08 6.38 5.91
CA ARG A 87 12.33 5.59 5.94
C ARG A 87 12.11 4.10 5.71
N MET A 88 11.04 3.53 6.24
CA MET A 88 10.69 2.12 6.00
C MET A 88 10.40 1.87 4.51
N LEU A 89 9.70 2.80 3.86
CA LEU A 89 9.43 2.72 2.43
C LEU A 89 10.71 2.85 1.59
N ASP A 90 11.59 3.77 1.97
CA ASP A 90 12.88 3.97 1.29
C ASP A 90 13.77 2.73 1.43
N ASP A 91 13.85 2.13 2.62
CA ASP A 91 14.63 0.90 2.86
C ASP A 91 14.11 -0.29 2.04
N LEU A 92 12.78 -0.48 1.98
CA LEU A 92 12.19 -1.51 1.12
C LEU A 92 12.47 -1.26 -0.36
N THR A 93 12.36 -0.01 -0.79
CA THR A 93 12.63 0.38 -2.19
C THR A 93 14.08 0.09 -2.54
N PHE A 94 15.02 0.43 -1.65
CA PHE A 94 16.43 0.12 -1.82
C PHE A 94 16.70 -1.39 -1.90
N LYS A 95 16.09 -2.18 -1.01
CA LYS A 95 16.21 -3.65 -1.04
C LYS A 95 15.65 -4.24 -2.34
N GLY A 96 14.50 -3.74 -2.80
CA GLY A 96 13.91 -4.10 -4.10
C GLY A 96 14.85 -3.81 -5.26
N GLN A 97 15.40 -2.59 -5.32
CA GLN A 97 16.37 -2.18 -6.35
C GLN A 97 17.66 -3.01 -6.31
N ALA A 98 18.21 -3.28 -5.12
CA ALA A 98 19.38 -4.13 -4.97
C ALA A 98 19.13 -5.55 -5.48
N LYS A 99 17.95 -6.13 -5.20
CA LYS A 99 17.55 -7.44 -5.75
C LYS A 99 17.36 -7.39 -7.26
N GLY A 100 16.76 -6.33 -7.80
CA GLY A 100 16.63 -6.13 -9.24
C GLY A 100 18.00 -6.08 -9.96
N LEU A 101 18.97 -5.38 -9.37
CA LEU A 101 20.34 -5.34 -9.87
C LEU A 101 21.04 -6.71 -9.83
N ALA A 102 20.83 -7.48 -8.76
CA ALA A 102 21.36 -8.84 -8.67
C ALA A 102 20.78 -9.75 -9.76
N LEU A 103 19.46 -9.72 -9.94
CA LEU A 103 18.76 -10.47 -10.99
C LEU A 103 19.26 -10.10 -12.39
N SER A 104 19.50 -8.81 -12.65
CA SER A 104 20.03 -8.37 -13.94
C SER A 104 21.43 -8.93 -14.22
N ARG A 105 22.29 -9.03 -13.20
CA ARG A 105 23.62 -9.64 -13.34
C ARG A 105 23.55 -11.15 -13.60
N GLU A 106 22.69 -11.85 -12.87
CA GLU A 106 22.44 -13.29 -13.06
C GLU A 106 21.88 -13.57 -14.47
N PHE A 107 20.94 -12.75 -14.92
CA PHE A 107 20.36 -12.88 -16.26
C PHE A 107 21.40 -12.66 -17.35
N LYS A 108 22.25 -11.62 -17.27
CA LYS A 108 23.34 -11.42 -18.26
C LYS A 108 24.27 -12.62 -18.38
N SER A 109 24.70 -13.19 -17.26
CA SER A 109 25.53 -14.40 -17.29
C SER A 109 24.79 -15.60 -17.89
N THR A 110 23.49 -15.72 -17.64
CA THR A 110 22.64 -16.78 -18.21
C THR A 110 22.45 -16.57 -19.71
N GLU A 111 22.22 -15.34 -20.15
CA GLU A 111 22.05 -14.95 -21.54
C GLU A 111 23.31 -15.26 -22.37
N GLU A 112 24.50 -14.91 -21.85
CA GLU A 112 25.79 -15.23 -22.49
C GLU A 112 25.98 -16.73 -22.65
N ARG A 113 25.61 -17.53 -21.64
CA ARG A 113 25.69 -18.99 -21.70
C ARG A 113 24.71 -19.60 -22.69
N LEU A 114 23.55 -18.97 -22.88
CA LEU A 114 22.50 -19.41 -23.81
C LEU A 114 22.63 -18.68 -25.17
N SER A 115 23.85 -18.28 -25.55
CA SER A 115 24.08 -17.56 -26.80
C SER A 115 23.62 -18.35 -28.02
N ASP A 116 23.76 -19.67 -27.97
CA ASP A 116 23.56 -20.55 -29.12
C ASP A 116 22.14 -21.15 -29.18
N ASP A 117 21.32 -20.93 -28.14
CA ASP A 117 19.94 -21.39 -28.06
C ASP A 117 18.96 -20.21 -27.88
N PRO A 118 18.36 -19.70 -28.97
CA PRO A 118 17.48 -18.55 -28.92
C PRO A 118 16.16 -18.83 -28.18
N TYR A 119 15.67 -20.08 -28.16
CA TYR A 119 14.43 -20.43 -27.47
C TYR A 119 14.66 -20.47 -25.95
N ALA A 120 15.71 -21.17 -25.52
CA ALA A 120 16.08 -21.19 -24.10
C ALA A 120 16.39 -19.80 -23.56
N ARG A 121 16.97 -18.91 -24.40
CA ARG A 121 17.21 -17.51 -24.02
C ARG A 121 15.92 -16.72 -23.84
N ALA A 122 14.94 -16.90 -24.72
CA ALA A 122 13.64 -16.23 -24.60
C ALA A 122 12.90 -16.64 -23.32
N ASP A 123 12.92 -17.94 -22.98
CA ASP A 123 12.35 -18.46 -21.74
C ASP A 123 13.07 -17.91 -20.50
N ALA A 124 14.41 -17.86 -20.53
CA ALA A 124 15.19 -17.28 -19.44
C ALA A 124 14.91 -15.78 -19.25
N HIS A 125 14.70 -15.03 -20.34
CA HIS A 125 14.33 -13.62 -20.29
C HIS A 125 12.94 -13.44 -19.68
N TYR A 126 11.97 -14.28 -20.06
CA TYR A 126 10.65 -14.28 -19.44
C TYR A 126 10.71 -14.54 -17.93
N GLU A 127 11.44 -15.58 -17.51
CA GLU A 127 11.61 -15.90 -16.09
C GLU A 127 12.28 -14.76 -15.31
N TYR A 128 13.26 -14.10 -15.93
CA TYR A 128 13.91 -12.92 -15.36
C TYR A 128 12.93 -11.76 -15.16
N ILE A 129 12.07 -11.46 -16.14
CA ILE A 129 11.03 -10.43 -16.02
C ILE A 129 10.06 -10.77 -14.87
N GLU A 130 9.61 -12.02 -14.76
CA GLU A 130 8.73 -12.44 -13.67
C GLU A 130 9.38 -12.27 -12.30
N LYS A 131 10.68 -12.59 -12.17
CA LYS A 131 11.44 -12.34 -10.93
C LYS A 131 11.59 -10.84 -10.64
N LEU A 132 11.78 -10.01 -11.67
CA LEU A 132 11.83 -8.56 -11.49
C LEU A 132 10.51 -7.99 -11.00
N LYS A 133 9.36 -8.44 -11.52
CA LYS A 133 8.02 -8.02 -11.06
C LYS A 133 7.77 -8.32 -9.57
N VAL A 134 8.43 -9.34 -9.02
CA VAL A 134 8.38 -9.64 -7.58
C VAL A 134 9.27 -8.68 -6.77
N ALA A 135 10.40 -8.27 -7.32
CA ALA A 135 11.39 -7.43 -6.65
C ALA A 135 11.11 -5.92 -6.77
N LEU A 136 10.51 -5.49 -7.87
CA LEU A 136 10.32 -4.09 -8.23
C LEU A 136 8.84 -3.79 -8.42
N PRO A 137 8.34 -2.64 -7.94
CA PRO A 137 6.95 -2.26 -8.17
C PRO A 137 6.71 -1.95 -9.65
N GLU A 138 5.46 -2.08 -10.11
CA GLU A 138 5.07 -1.94 -11.52
C GLU A 138 5.38 -0.55 -12.12
N ASP A 139 5.40 0.48 -11.28
CA ASP A 139 5.74 1.86 -11.67
C ASP A 139 7.26 2.11 -11.77
N ASP A 140 8.09 1.11 -11.44
CA ASP A 140 9.54 1.21 -11.54
C ASP A 140 10.01 1.36 -12.99
N THR A 141 10.85 2.38 -13.22
CA THR A 141 11.31 2.73 -14.57
C THR A 141 12.25 1.68 -15.16
N PHE A 142 13.03 0.99 -14.33
CA PHE A 142 13.90 -0.09 -14.80
C PHE A 142 13.07 -1.29 -15.22
N LEU A 143 12.12 -1.74 -14.38
CA LEU A 143 11.21 -2.84 -14.74
C LEU A 143 10.48 -2.58 -16.06
N ARG A 144 9.88 -1.39 -16.22
CA ARG A 144 9.15 -1.05 -17.45
C ARG A 144 10.02 -1.16 -18.70
N LYS A 145 11.26 -0.66 -18.64
CA LYS A 145 12.21 -0.73 -19.77
C LYS A 145 12.57 -2.17 -20.12
N GLU A 146 12.76 -3.03 -19.13
CA GLU A 146 13.08 -4.44 -19.35
C GLU A 146 11.89 -5.19 -19.98
N VAL A 147 10.66 -4.94 -19.51
CA VAL A 147 9.43 -5.50 -20.12
C VAL A 147 9.27 -5.04 -21.57
N GLU A 148 9.45 -3.74 -21.84
CA GLU A 148 9.40 -3.19 -23.21
C GLU A 148 10.52 -3.75 -24.10
N HIS A 149 11.69 -4.04 -23.54
CA HIS A 149 12.78 -4.67 -24.26
C HIS A 149 12.44 -6.12 -24.62
N TYR A 150 11.93 -6.89 -23.66
CA TYR A 150 11.47 -8.26 -23.89
C TYR A 150 10.38 -8.34 -24.97
N GLY A 151 9.37 -7.46 -24.90
CA GLY A 151 8.28 -7.43 -25.89
C GLY A 151 8.76 -7.11 -27.31
N ARG A 152 9.77 -6.23 -27.45
CA ARG A 152 10.40 -5.94 -28.75
C ARG A 152 11.19 -7.11 -29.32
N LEU A 153 11.86 -7.88 -28.45
CA LEU A 153 12.61 -9.07 -28.86
C LEU A 153 11.72 -10.27 -29.18
N ASN A 154 10.55 -10.34 -28.53
CA ASN A 154 9.60 -11.45 -28.66
C ASN A 154 8.20 -10.97 -29.09
N PRO A 155 8.07 -10.39 -30.30
CA PRO A 155 6.82 -9.78 -30.76
C PRO A 155 5.67 -10.79 -30.90
N GLN A 156 5.96 -12.09 -31.03
CA GLN A 156 4.96 -13.15 -31.15
C GLN A 156 4.28 -13.48 -29.81
N ILE A 157 4.96 -13.22 -28.68
CA ILE A 157 4.44 -13.46 -27.32
C ILE A 157 3.61 -12.25 -26.86
N SER A 158 3.99 -11.04 -27.28
CA SER A 158 3.28 -9.78 -27.00
C SER A 158 1.85 -9.68 -27.60
N LEU A 159 1.44 -10.62 -28.45
CA LEU A 159 0.10 -10.63 -29.07
C LEU A 159 -0.97 -11.33 -28.22
N TYR A 160 -0.59 -11.93 -27.09
CA TYR A 160 -1.46 -12.77 -26.25
C TYR A 160 -1.63 -12.29 -24.80
N ASP A 161 -0.97 -11.20 -24.40
CA ASP A 161 -1.21 -10.45 -23.14
C ASP A 161 -1.98 -9.16 -23.43
#